data_AF-A0A7C4XCM9-F1
#
_entry.id   AF-A0A7C4XCM9-F1
#
_cell.length_a   1.000
_cell.length_b   1.000
_cell.length_c   1.000
_cell.angle_alpha   90.00
_cell.angle_beta   90.00
_cell.angle_gamma   90.00
#
_symmetry.space_group_name_H-M   'P 1'
#
loop_
_entity.id
_entity.type
_entity.pdbx_description
1 polymer ?
#
loop_
_entity_poly.entity_id
_entity_poly.type
_entity_poly.pdbx_seq_one_letter_code
_entity_poly.pdbx_strand_id
1 'polypeptide(L)'
;IGDNCRIEAGARVGAYTVLGTDVVVKADAVLERSVCHDHVYVGRGVRMRGTTIGGSADLRAHARFEEGAVVGDECFVGEHAVVNGGVKIYPFKAVEADAVVNSSIVWESRAARRLFGSRGIRGLANVDITAEVAVRAAMAYGTSLKRGSVVTTSRDTSRAARALKRAVIAGLNLAGANVEDVELATVPLTRFQVRNGESRGGITVRLAPNDPDSVELRFFDADGRDIDESAQRRIERLLSREDYRRAFAGDIGDIVFPPRSIEFYTAALEDAVDHARLQARQFKVVLDYSSGAASIVMPSVLAKLNAEVFAINPYASTPHSAEVDAREHEARLSELVRASASHLGAVISPDGEAIRLIDDTGHVLTDTEALLALVCLVAETIEHAHIALPVSVTRVAERLANERGAEVVWTKRSDAHLMEVASKGQVAFAGTARGCFIWPDFLPAYDATATLAKLLDLLAATGRALSSVVDALPRVHIVHETVPTPWERKGQVMRELVERATEHDLLLIDGVKVLRPDGWALVLPDPEEALTHVWAEADGDSTARQLAQEYARRIRQIIR
;
A
#
# COMPACT_ATOMS: atom_id res chain seq x y z
N ILE A 1 16.23 -43.29 23.09
CA ILE A 1 17.27 -42.24 22.97
C ILE A 1 18.30 -42.80 22.02
N GLY A 2 18.55 -42.14 20.90
CA GLY A 2 19.50 -42.58 19.89
C GLY A 2 20.94 -42.24 20.25
N ASP A 3 21.85 -42.55 19.33
CA ASP A 3 23.29 -42.39 19.54
C ASP A 3 23.68 -40.91 19.67
N ASN A 4 24.75 -40.63 20.42
CA ASN A 4 25.35 -39.29 20.57
C ASN A 4 24.44 -38.16 21.10
N CYS A 5 23.27 -38.48 21.66
CA CYS A 5 22.41 -37.48 22.29
C CYS A 5 23.10 -36.79 23.48
N ARG A 6 22.89 -35.48 23.62
CA ARG A 6 23.37 -34.69 24.77
C ARG A 6 22.19 -34.13 25.54
N ILE A 7 21.98 -34.63 26.76
CA ILE A 7 20.88 -34.20 27.63
C ILE A 7 21.49 -33.50 28.85
N GLU A 8 21.21 -32.22 29.04
CA GLU A 8 21.75 -31.43 30.13
C GLU A 8 21.02 -31.66 31.46
N ALA A 9 21.70 -31.33 32.56
CA ALA A 9 21.11 -31.41 33.90
C ALA A 9 19.84 -30.54 34.02
N GLY A 10 18.79 -31.12 34.59
CA GLY A 10 17.49 -30.45 34.77
C GLY A 10 16.50 -30.67 33.61
N ALA A 11 16.94 -31.19 32.46
CA ALA A 11 16.03 -31.64 31.41
C ALA A 11 15.23 -32.88 31.84
N ARG A 12 13.97 -32.97 31.42
CA ARG A 12 13.06 -34.09 31.70
C ARG A 12 12.58 -34.71 30.40
N VAL A 13 13.08 -35.90 30.10
CA VAL A 13 12.60 -36.75 29.00
C VAL A 13 11.62 -37.77 29.61
N GLY A 14 10.33 -37.51 29.43
CA GLY A 14 9.22 -38.29 29.99
C GLY A 14 8.91 -39.58 29.22
N ALA A 15 7.86 -40.27 29.66
CA ALA A 15 7.45 -41.54 29.08
C ALA A 15 7.03 -41.40 27.60
N TYR A 16 7.31 -42.45 26.82
CA TYR A 16 6.99 -42.55 25.39
C TYR A 16 7.62 -41.46 24.52
N THR A 17 8.71 -40.84 25.00
CA THR A 17 9.50 -39.88 24.22
C THR A 17 10.63 -40.60 23.48
N VAL A 18 10.76 -40.32 22.18
CA VAL A 18 11.81 -40.86 21.30
C VAL A 18 12.70 -39.71 20.87
N LEU A 19 14.02 -39.88 21.06
CA LEU A 19 15.04 -38.98 20.54
C LEU A 19 15.88 -39.78 19.53
N GLY A 20 16.08 -39.24 18.34
CA GLY A 20 16.94 -39.77 17.28
C GLY A 20 18.43 -39.64 17.62
N THR A 21 19.28 -39.65 16.59
CA THR A 21 20.73 -39.51 16.71
C THR A 21 21.13 -38.03 16.83
N ASP A 22 22.17 -37.72 17.61
CA ASP A 22 22.73 -36.36 17.77
C ASP A 22 21.73 -35.29 18.26
N VAL A 23 20.68 -35.68 18.99
CA VAL A 23 19.72 -34.71 19.56
C VAL A 23 20.33 -34.03 20.79
N VAL A 24 20.21 -32.70 20.85
CA VAL A 24 20.64 -31.90 22.01
C VAL A 24 19.42 -31.42 22.78
N VAL A 25 19.35 -31.74 24.06
CA VAL A 25 18.30 -31.28 24.98
C VAL A 25 18.92 -30.46 26.10
N LYS A 26 18.61 -29.15 26.11
CA LYS A 26 19.12 -28.19 27.09
C LYS A 26 18.40 -28.26 28.43
N ALA A 27 19.00 -27.64 29.46
CA ALA A 27 18.45 -27.59 30.81
C ALA A 27 16.98 -27.12 30.85
N ASP A 28 16.24 -27.58 31.86
CA ASP A 28 14.84 -27.21 32.13
C ASP A 28 13.81 -27.61 31.04
N ALA A 29 14.23 -28.23 29.94
CA ALA A 29 13.31 -28.70 28.89
C ALA A 29 12.47 -29.90 29.38
N VAL A 30 11.20 -29.97 28.94
CA VAL A 30 10.26 -31.05 29.29
C VAL A 30 9.65 -31.64 28.02
N LEU A 31 9.95 -32.91 27.75
CA LEU A 31 9.50 -33.62 26.55
C LEU A 31 8.70 -34.86 26.97
N GLU A 32 7.41 -34.92 26.66
CA GLU A 32 6.54 -36.05 26.99
C GLU A 32 5.82 -36.59 25.75
N ARG A 33 5.76 -37.92 25.56
CA ARG A 33 5.07 -38.57 24.42
C ARG A 33 5.44 -37.97 23.06
N SER A 34 6.68 -37.49 22.90
CA SER A 34 7.10 -36.73 21.72
C SER A 34 8.18 -37.46 20.95
N VAL A 35 8.24 -37.26 19.64
CA VAL A 35 9.27 -37.83 18.76
C VAL A 35 10.12 -36.70 18.23
N CYS A 36 11.42 -36.72 18.51
CA CYS A 36 12.41 -35.86 17.89
C CYS A 36 13.29 -36.71 16.98
N HIS A 37 13.33 -36.38 15.69
CA HIS A 37 14.21 -36.99 14.70
C HIS A 37 15.67 -36.54 14.88
N ASP A 38 16.54 -36.96 13.97
CA ASP A 38 17.99 -36.77 14.08
C ASP A 38 18.39 -35.28 14.04
N HIS A 39 19.49 -34.93 14.72
CA HIS A 39 20.08 -33.59 14.73
C HIS A 39 19.18 -32.45 15.24
N VAL A 40 18.14 -32.77 16.01
CA VAL A 40 17.26 -31.74 16.60
C VAL A 40 17.94 -31.03 17.77
N TYR A 41 17.83 -29.71 17.79
CA TYR A 41 18.24 -28.88 18.93
C TYR A 41 17.01 -28.44 19.73
N VAL A 42 16.96 -28.83 21.01
CA VAL A 42 15.91 -28.47 21.95
C VAL A 42 16.47 -27.51 23.00
N GLY A 43 16.10 -26.23 22.85
CA GLY A 43 16.54 -25.12 23.69
C GLY A 43 16.06 -25.19 25.14
N ARG A 44 16.63 -24.31 25.97
CA ARG A 44 16.37 -24.28 27.41
C ARG A 44 14.89 -24.07 27.69
N GLY A 45 14.31 -24.87 28.58
CA GLY A 45 12.92 -24.66 29.02
C GLY A 45 11.85 -24.91 27.96
N VAL A 46 12.20 -25.51 26.81
CA VAL A 46 11.23 -25.93 25.79
C VAL A 46 10.27 -26.96 26.40
N ARG A 47 8.98 -26.83 26.10
CA ARG A 47 7.95 -27.79 26.55
C ARG A 47 7.24 -28.38 25.35
N MET A 48 7.22 -29.69 25.26
CA MET A 48 6.49 -30.39 24.22
C MET A 48 5.77 -31.61 24.78
N ARG A 49 4.54 -31.81 24.30
CA ARG A 49 3.70 -32.93 24.70
C ARG A 49 2.98 -33.49 23.49
N GLY A 50 3.20 -34.77 23.17
CA GLY A 50 2.48 -35.42 22.08
C GLY A 50 2.82 -34.88 20.69
N THR A 51 4.08 -34.51 20.44
CA THR A 51 4.48 -33.81 19.20
C THR A 51 5.50 -34.58 18.37
N THR A 52 5.58 -34.28 17.08
CA THR A 52 6.58 -34.85 16.17
C THR A 52 7.45 -33.73 15.61
N ILE A 53 8.76 -33.82 15.81
CA ILE A 53 9.75 -32.84 15.37
C ILE A 53 10.69 -33.50 14.36
N GLY A 54 10.68 -33.00 13.13
CA GLY A 54 11.51 -33.43 12.01
C GLY A 54 13.00 -33.16 12.23
N GLY A 55 13.83 -33.72 11.37
CA GLY A 55 15.28 -33.71 11.50
C GLY A 55 15.86 -32.30 11.34
N SER A 56 17.00 -32.05 11.99
CA SER A 56 17.73 -30.76 11.90
C SER A 56 16.89 -29.52 12.30
N ALA A 57 15.81 -29.70 13.06
CA ALA A 57 14.99 -28.60 13.56
C ALA A 57 15.64 -27.93 14.78
N ASP A 58 15.50 -26.61 14.87
CA ASP A 58 16.04 -25.78 15.93
C ASP A 58 14.92 -25.12 16.74
N LEU A 59 14.69 -25.63 17.94
CA LEU A 59 13.65 -25.15 18.86
C LEU A 59 14.30 -24.25 19.93
N ARG A 60 14.02 -22.96 19.89
CA ARG A 60 14.65 -21.98 20.78
C ARG A 60 13.98 -21.89 22.15
N ALA A 61 14.63 -21.17 23.06
CA ALA A 61 14.31 -21.20 24.49
C ALA A 61 12.83 -20.93 24.78
N HIS A 62 12.26 -21.69 25.72
CA HIS A 62 10.89 -21.55 26.19
C HIS A 62 9.77 -21.75 25.14
N ALA A 63 10.09 -22.22 23.93
CA ALA A 63 9.08 -22.60 22.95
C ALA A 63 8.17 -23.72 23.48
N ARG A 64 6.89 -23.66 23.11
CA ARG A 64 5.85 -24.58 23.57
C ARG A 64 5.17 -25.25 22.38
N PHE A 65 4.99 -26.55 22.48
CA PHE A 65 4.34 -27.36 21.46
C PHE A 65 3.24 -28.20 22.11
N GLU A 66 2.02 -27.97 21.67
CA GLU A 66 0.82 -28.65 22.17
C GLU A 66 0.54 -29.95 21.39
N GLU A 67 -0.34 -30.78 21.95
CA GLU A 67 -0.60 -32.13 21.46
C GLU A 67 -1.02 -32.19 19.99
N GLY A 68 -0.36 -33.08 19.23
CA GLY A 68 -0.61 -33.27 17.79
C GLY A 68 0.11 -32.27 16.88
N ALA A 69 0.93 -31.36 17.43
CA ALA A 69 1.77 -30.49 16.62
C ALA A 69 2.88 -31.29 15.89
N VAL A 70 3.09 -30.97 14.61
CA VAL A 70 4.13 -31.54 13.76
C VAL A 70 5.01 -30.42 13.22
N VAL A 71 6.32 -30.52 13.43
CA VAL A 71 7.32 -29.63 12.87
C VAL A 71 8.15 -30.43 11.87
N GLY A 72 8.24 -29.95 10.63
CA GLY A 72 8.98 -30.60 9.56
C GLY A 72 10.50 -30.43 9.70
N ASP A 73 11.23 -31.01 8.76
CA ASP A 73 12.69 -30.97 8.76
C ASP A 73 13.21 -29.54 8.55
N GLU A 74 14.39 -29.24 9.10
CA GLU A 74 15.10 -27.97 8.92
C GLU A 74 14.27 -26.72 9.27
N CYS A 75 13.38 -26.85 10.25
CA CYS A 75 12.58 -25.74 10.74
C CYS A 75 13.27 -24.98 11.88
N PHE A 76 13.06 -23.68 11.94
CA PHE A 76 13.45 -22.83 13.05
C PHE A 76 12.21 -22.39 13.84
N VAL A 77 12.20 -22.58 15.15
CA VAL A 77 11.12 -22.11 16.03
C VAL A 77 11.71 -21.17 17.07
N GLY A 78 11.32 -19.90 17.00
CA GLY A 78 11.83 -18.81 17.83
C GLY A 78 11.52 -18.95 19.33
N GLU A 79 12.20 -18.13 20.13
CA GLU A 79 12.04 -18.13 21.59
C GLU A 79 10.60 -17.79 21.98
N HIS A 80 10.08 -18.43 23.03
CA HIS A 80 8.72 -18.22 23.53
C HIS A 80 7.57 -18.51 22.54
N ALA A 81 7.85 -19.01 21.33
CA ALA A 81 6.84 -19.35 20.35
C ALA A 81 5.91 -20.47 20.87
N VAL A 82 4.64 -20.40 20.51
CA VAL A 82 3.62 -21.37 20.90
C VAL A 82 3.03 -22.00 19.64
N VAL A 83 3.23 -23.30 19.46
CA VAL A 83 2.64 -24.09 18.39
C VAL A 83 1.45 -24.86 18.97
N ASN A 84 0.25 -24.44 18.59
CA ASN A 84 -0.99 -25.03 19.11
C ASN A 84 -1.25 -26.44 18.55
N GLY A 85 -2.17 -27.15 19.19
CA GLY A 85 -2.44 -28.56 18.90
C GLY A 85 -2.91 -28.78 17.46
N GLY A 86 -2.42 -29.86 16.83
CA GLY A 86 -2.76 -30.23 15.46
C GLY A 86 -2.15 -29.36 14.35
N VAL A 87 -1.32 -28.38 14.70
CA VAL A 87 -0.63 -27.52 13.73
C VAL A 87 0.51 -28.27 13.05
N LYS A 88 0.61 -28.15 11.73
CA LYS A 88 1.70 -28.73 10.92
C LYS A 88 2.57 -27.61 10.34
N ILE A 89 3.83 -27.56 10.72
CA ILE A 89 4.84 -26.69 10.12
C ILE A 89 5.60 -27.57 9.12
N TYR A 90 5.51 -27.26 7.83
CA TYR A 90 6.20 -28.01 6.78
C TYR A 90 7.71 -27.79 6.86
N PRO A 91 8.53 -28.58 6.15
CA PRO A 91 9.99 -28.40 6.17
C PRO A 91 10.45 -27.01 5.72
N PHE A 92 11.63 -26.58 6.20
CA PHE A 92 12.31 -25.33 5.83
C PHE A 92 11.57 -24.04 6.23
N LYS A 93 10.82 -24.06 7.34
CA LYS A 93 10.01 -22.91 7.80
C LYS A 93 10.59 -22.25 9.05
N ALA A 94 10.32 -20.95 9.20
CA ALA A 94 10.70 -20.20 10.38
C ALA A 94 9.46 -19.67 11.12
N VAL A 95 9.37 -19.97 12.40
CA VAL A 95 8.42 -19.34 13.33
C VAL A 95 9.17 -18.28 14.12
N GLU A 96 8.68 -17.05 14.09
CA GLU A 96 9.28 -15.93 14.80
C GLU A 96 9.16 -16.10 16.34
N ALA A 97 10.01 -15.41 17.09
CA ALA A 97 9.91 -15.39 18.54
C ALA A 97 8.55 -14.81 18.99
N ASP A 98 8.02 -15.32 20.10
CA ASP A 98 6.72 -14.95 20.68
C ASP A 98 5.50 -15.21 19.77
N ALA A 99 5.68 -15.84 18.60
CA ALA A 99 4.58 -16.13 17.69
C ALA A 99 3.66 -17.23 18.26
N VAL A 100 2.34 -17.03 18.12
CA VAL A 100 1.34 -18.06 18.42
C VAL A 100 0.82 -18.62 17.10
N VAL A 101 1.27 -19.83 16.76
CA VAL A 101 0.91 -20.52 15.53
C VAL A 101 -0.38 -21.28 15.75
N ASN A 102 -1.47 -20.79 15.15
CA ASN A 102 -2.82 -21.36 15.25
C ASN A 102 -3.24 -22.18 14.02
N SER A 103 -2.48 -22.08 12.92
CA SER A 103 -2.77 -22.75 11.65
C SER A 103 -1.48 -23.34 11.07
N SER A 104 -1.62 -24.42 10.30
CA SER A 104 -0.47 -25.10 9.67
C SER A 104 0.28 -24.17 8.70
N ILE A 105 1.61 -24.14 8.80
CA ILE A 105 2.50 -23.37 7.91
C ILE A 105 2.95 -24.31 6.79
N VAL A 106 2.25 -24.27 5.67
CA VAL A 106 2.48 -25.18 4.55
C VAL A 106 3.29 -24.50 3.44
N TRP A 107 2.82 -23.34 2.98
CA TRP A 107 3.39 -22.64 1.83
C TRP A 107 4.17 -21.38 2.22
N GLU A 108 3.68 -20.64 3.22
CA GLU A 108 4.34 -19.46 3.79
C GLU A 108 5.69 -19.81 4.42
N SER A 109 6.70 -18.94 4.32
CA SER A 109 8.01 -19.12 4.95
C SER A 109 8.04 -18.63 6.41
N ARG A 110 7.10 -17.74 6.79
CA ARG A 110 6.92 -17.12 8.12
C ARG A 110 5.44 -16.83 8.39
N ALA A 111 5.00 -16.99 9.64
CA ALA A 111 3.64 -16.58 10.06
C ALA A 111 3.60 -15.07 10.37
N ALA A 112 2.87 -14.27 9.56
CA ALA A 112 2.71 -12.82 9.75
C ALA A 112 1.45 -12.44 10.55
N ARG A 113 1.48 -11.28 11.23
CA ARG A 113 0.46 -10.83 12.20
C ARG A 113 -0.78 -10.15 11.58
N ARG A 114 -0.73 -9.69 10.32
CA ARG A 114 -1.83 -9.00 9.59
C ARG A 114 -1.84 -9.41 8.12
N LEU A 115 -3.03 -9.47 7.52
CA LEU A 115 -3.21 -9.79 6.11
C LEU A 115 -3.31 -8.53 5.24
N PHE A 116 -3.90 -7.46 5.78
CA PHE A 116 -3.93 -6.16 5.11
C PHE A 116 -2.64 -5.39 5.37
N GLY A 117 -1.98 -4.99 4.30
CA GLY A 117 -1.00 -3.91 4.27
C GLY A 117 -1.65 -2.58 3.86
N SER A 118 -0.82 -1.60 3.50
CA SER A 118 -1.21 -0.22 3.20
C SER A 118 -2.14 -0.08 2.00
N ARG A 119 -2.02 -0.97 1.00
CA ARG A 119 -2.83 -0.94 -0.23
C ARG A 119 -3.81 -2.11 -0.38
N GLY A 120 -3.97 -2.95 0.63
CA GLY A 120 -4.84 -4.13 0.57
C GLY A 120 -4.11 -5.42 0.95
N ILE A 121 -4.51 -6.53 0.34
CA ILE A 121 -3.86 -7.83 0.56
C ILE A 121 -2.83 -8.05 -0.55
N ARG A 122 -1.56 -8.22 -0.19
CA ARG A 122 -0.44 -8.39 -1.13
C ARG A 122 0.31 -9.70 -0.86
N GLY A 123 0.81 -10.34 -1.91
CA GLY A 123 1.79 -11.42 -1.82
C GLY A 123 2.09 -12.04 -3.17
N LEU A 124 3.00 -13.00 -3.20
CA LEU A 124 3.39 -13.73 -4.41
C LEU A 124 2.19 -14.44 -5.03
N ALA A 125 2.03 -14.25 -6.34
CA ALA A 125 0.92 -14.84 -7.10
C ALA A 125 0.99 -16.37 -7.06
N ASN A 126 -0.12 -17.01 -6.69
CA ASN A 126 -0.24 -18.47 -6.57
C ASN A 126 0.73 -19.12 -5.55
N VAL A 127 1.31 -18.33 -4.64
CA VAL A 127 2.11 -18.80 -3.51
C VAL A 127 1.48 -18.27 -2.22
N ASP A 128 1.49 -16.96 -2.04
CA ASP A 128 0.83 -16.30 -0.89
C ASP A 128 -0.64 -16.00 -1.22
N ILE A 129 -0.88 -15.53 -2.46
CA ILE A 129 -2.22 -15.20 -2.95
C ILE A 129 -2.68 -16.28 -3.93
N THR A 130 -3.26 -17.35 -3.37
CA THR A 130 -3.87 -18.43 -4.15
C THR A 130 -5.33 -18.13 -4.48
N ALA A 131 -5.94 -18.97 -5.34
CA ALA A 131 -7.36 -18.86 -5.65
C ALA A 131 -8.24 -19.04 -4.40
N GLU A 132 -7.88 -19.94 -3.48
CA GLU A 132 -8.58 -20.18 -2.22
C GLU A 132 -8.51 -18.97 -1.30
N VAL A 133 -7.33 -18.34 -1.19
CA VAL A 133 -7.17 -17.09 -0.42
C VAL A 133 -8.03 -15.98 -1.02
N ALA A 134 -8.02 -15.82 -2.35
CA ALA A 134 -8.84 -14.83 -3.04
C ALA A 134 -10.35 -15.05 -2.84
N VAL A 135 -10.83 -16.30 -2.96
CA VAL A 135 -12.24 -16.65 -2.67
C VAL A 135 -12.60 -16.29 -1.24
N ARG A 136 -11.80 -16.71 -0.26
CA ARG A 136 -12.10 -16.49 1.15
C ARG A 136 -12.07 -15.01 1.52
N ALA A 137 -11.10 -14.24 1.00
CA ALA A 137 -11.02 -12.80 1.19
C ALA A 137 -12.24 -12.09 0.59
N ALA A 138 -12.65 -12.47 -0.62
CA ALA A 138 -13.83 -11.96 -1.27
C ALA A 138 -15.13 -12.32 -0.52
N MET A 139 -15.25 -13.54 0.00
CA MET A 139 -16.38 -13.95 0.85
C MET A 139 -16.45 -13.15 2.14
N ALA A 140 -15.31 -12.93 2.81
CA ALA A 140 -15.23 -12.11 4.02
C ALA A 140 -15.64 -10.66 3.73
N TYR A 141 -15.16 -10.09 2.63
CA TYR A 141 -15.55 -8.76 2.18
C TYR A 141 -17.06 -8.68 1.84
N GLY A 142 -17.59 -9.59 1.03
CA GLY A 142 -19.02 -9.64 0.69
C GLY A 142 -19.92 -9.86 1.91
N THR A 143 -19.45 -10.60 2.91
CA THR A 143 -20.15 -10.77 4.21
C THR A 143 -20.16 -9.50 5.04
N SER A 144 -19.12 -8.67 4.92
CA SER A 144 -19.07 -7.38 5.59
C SER A 144 -20.14 -6.40 5.06
N LEU A 145 -20.62 -6.63 3.84
CA LEU A 145 -21.68 -5.87 3.18
C LEU A 145 -23.08 -6.47 3.44
N LYS A 146 -24.11 -5.69 3.11
CA LYS A 146 -25.49 -6.19 3.15
C LYS A 146 -25.67 -7.29 2.09
N ARG A 147 -26.58 -8.24 2.35
CA ARG A 147 -26.95 -9.25 1.34
C ARG A 147 -27.54 -8.55 0.12
N GLY A 148 -27.21 -9.03 -1.08
CA GLY A 148 -27.66 -8.45 -2.34
C GLY A 148 -26.94 -7.14 -2.72
N SER A 149 -25.95 -6.70 -1.94
CA SER A 149 -25.09 -5.57 -2.34
C SER A 149 -24.40 -5.87 -3.68
N VAL A 150 -24.29 -4.85 -4.51
CA VAL A 150 -23.49 -4.87 -5.74
C VAL A 150 -22.05 -4.49 -5.41
N VAL A 151 -21.08 -5.20 -5.98
CA VAL A 151 -19.64 -4.96 -5.82
C VAL A 151 -19.00 -4.83 -7.19
N THR A 152 -18.36 -3.68 -7.48
CA THR A 152 -17.63 -3.51 -8.73
C THR A 152 -16.29 -4.25 -8.66
N THR A 153 -15.97 -5.03 -9.68
CA THR A 153 -14.68 -5.72 -9.79
C THR A 153 -13.92 -5.32 -11.05
N SER A 154 -12.60 -5.25 -10.95
CA SER A 154 -11.73 -4.96 -12.08
C SER A 154 -10.37 -5.63 -11.95
N ARG A 155 -9.58 -5.60 -13.03
CA ARG A 155 -8.20 -6.08 -13.00
C ARG A 155 -7.27 -5.32 -13.94
N ASP A 156 -5.98 -5.53 -13.78
CA ASP A 156 -4.96 -5.10 -14.76
C ASP A 156 -4.84 -6.09 -15.95
N THR A 157 -3.77 -6.00 -16.74
CA THR A 157 -3.57 -6.86 -17.91
C THR A 157 -3.02 -8.24 -17.58
N SER A 158 -2.55 -8.48 -16.35
CA SER A 158 -1.73 -9.63 -15.96
C SER A 158 -2.48 -10.95 -15.95
N ARG A 159 -1.74 -12.04 -16.19
CA ARG A 159 -2.29 -13.41 -16.18
C ARG A 159 -2.76 -13.81 -14.78
N ALA A 160 -1.98 -13.45 -13.75
CA ALA A 160 -2.32 -13.70 -12.36
C ALA A 160 -3.62 -13.00 -11.98
N ALA A 161 -3.76 -11.70 -12.27
CA ALA A 161 -4.99 -10.97 -11.97
C ALA A 161 -6.20 -11.49 -12.75
N ARG A 162 -6.03 -11.92 -14.01
CA ARG A 162 -7.12 -12.58 -14.77
C ARG A 162 -7.64 -13.83 -14.06
N ALA A 163 -6.75 -14.69 -13.55
CA ALA A 163 -7.15 -15.90 -12.84
C ALA A 163 -7.78 -15.56 -11.48
N LEU A 164 -7.10 -14.75 -10.67
CA LEU A 164 -7.53 -14.41 -9.31
C LEU A 164 -8.79 -13.57 -9.25
N LYS A 165 -9.05 -12.68 -10.23
CA LYS A 165 -10.33 -11.95 -10.29
C LYS A 165 -11.51 -12.91 -10.41
N ARG A 166 -11.40 -14.01 -11.17
CA ARG A 166 -12.50 -15.00 -11.27
C ARG A 166 -12.77 -15.66 -9.91
N ALA A 167 -11.72 -15.94 -9.15
CA ALA A 167 -11.83 -16.44 -7.78
C ALA A 167 -12.50 -15.41 -6.85
N VAL A 168 -12.13 -14.12 -6.96
CA VAL A 168 -12.80 -13.03 -6.24
C VAL A 168 -14.29 -12.96 -6.57
N ILE A 169 -14.65 -12.96 -7.85
CA ILE A 169 -16.05 -12.91 -8.31
C ILE A 169 -16.85 -14.11 -7.76
N ALA A 170 -16.27 -15.32 -7.83
CA ALA A 170 -16.89 -16.51 -7.26
C ALA A 170 -17.13 -16.36 -5.75
N GLY A 171 -16.15 -15.85 -5.00
CA GLY A 171 -16.30 -15.60 -3.57
C GLY A 171 -17.39 -14.58 -3.23
N LEU A 172 -17.49 -13.49 -4.01
CA LEU A 172 -18.55 -12.48 -3.84
C LEU A 172 -19.95 -13.08 -4.06
N ASN A 173 -20.14 -13.78 -5.18
CA ASN A 173 -21.42 -14.40 -5.51
C ASN A 173 -21.83 -15.46 -4.47
N LEU A 174 -20.88 -16.28 -4.01
CA LEU A 174 -21.11 -17.28 -2.96
C LEU A 174 -21.42 -16.66 -1.58
N ALA A 175 -21.04 -15.40 -1.34
CA ALA A 175 -21.46 -14.62 -0.18
C ALA A 175 -22.81 -13.90 -0.38
N GLY A 176 -23.44 -14.06 -1.56
CA GLY A 176 -24.71 -13.44 -1.92
C GLY A 176 -24.61 -11.96 -2.24
N ALA A 177 -23.47 -11.50 -2.76
CA ALA A 177 -23.28 -10.19 -3.36
C ALA A 177 -23.32 -10.30 -4.89
N ASN A 178 -23.94 -9.34 -5.56
CA ASN A 178 -23.91 -9.22 -7.01
C ASN A 178 -22.61 -8.55 -7.45
N VAL A 179 -22.13 -8.86 -8.65
CA VAL A 179 -20.88 -8.34 -9.19
C VAL A 179 -21.13 -7.52 -10.45
N GLU A 180 -20.61 -6.29 -10.46
CA GLU A 180 -20.40 -5.51 -11.69
C GLU A 180 -18.94 -5.66 -12.13
N ASP A 181 -18.66 -6.41 -13.20
CA ASP A 181 -17.29 -6.61 -13.69
C ASP A 181 -16.96 -5.62 -14.82
N VAL A 182 -16.12 -4.60 -14.52
CA VAL A 182 -15.60 -3.65 -15.54
C VAL A 182 -14.39 -4.19 -16.30
N GLU A 183 -14.08 -5.48 -16.13
CA GLU A 183 -13.04 -6.19 -16.83
C GLU A 183 -11.63 -5.59 -16.68
N LEU A 184 -11.13 -4.93 -17.72
CA LEU A 184 -9.84 -4.22 -17.73
C LEU A 184 -10.10 -2.76 -17.37
N ALA A 185 -9.62 -2.31 -16.24
CA ALA A 185 -9.78 -0.91 -15.85
C ALA A 185 -8.59 -0.39 -15.04
N THR A 186 -8.37 0.92 -15.14
CA THR A 186 -7.54 1.63 -14.18
C THR A 186 -8.19 1.59 -12.79
N VAL A 187 -7.42 1.80 -11.73
CA VAL A 187 -8.00 1.93 -10.39
C VAL A 187 -8.99 3.09 -10.34
N PRO A 188 -8.68 4.30 -10.84
CA PRO A 188 -9.61 5.43 -10.78
C PRO A 188 -10.93 5.17 -11.52
N LEU A 189 -10.91 4.53 -12.70
CA LEU A 189 -12.14 4.15 -13.40
C LEU A 189 -12.98 3.17 -12.57
N THR A 190 -12.33 2.24 -11.88
CA THR A 190 -13.02 1.29 -10.97
C THR A 190 -13.68 2.04 -9.81
N ARG A 191 -12.96 2.98 -9.18
CA ARG A 191 -13.49 3.80 -8.09
C ARG A 191 -14.64 4.70 -8.54
N PHE A 192 -14.51 5.28 -9.74
CA PHE A 192 -15.56 6.08 -10.36
C PHE A 192 -16.82 5.26 -10.58
N GLN A 193 -16.70 4.03 -11.10
CA GLN A 193 -17.83 3.11 -11.26
C GLN A 193 -18.46 2.75 -9.90
N VAL A 194 -17.65 2.51 -8.87
CA VAL A 194 -18.16 2.22 -7.51
C VAL A 194 -19.00 3.39 -7.00
N ARG A 195 -18.47 4.63 -7.09
CA ARG A 195 -19.11 5.83 -6.55
C ARG A 195 -20.38 6.23 -7.32
N ASN A 196 -20.37 6.09 -8.65
CA ASN A 196 -21.43 6.60 -9.53
C ASN A 196 -22.43 5.51 -9.98
N GLY A 197 -22.22 4.25 -9.59
CA GLY A 197 -23.11 3.12 -9.87
C GLY A 197 -23.98 2.71 -8.68
N GLU A 198 -24.54 1.50 -8.74
CA GLU A 198 -25.32 0.92 -7.63
C GLU A 198 -24.44 0.21 -6.58
N SER A 199 -23.15 0.14 -6.85
CA SER A 199 -22.14 -0.53 -6.05
C SER A 199 -22.05 0.01 -4.62
N ARG A 200 -21.81 -0.90 -3.69
CA ARG A 200 -21.60 -0.61 -2.26
C ARG A 200 -20.17 -0.91 -1.81
N GLY A 201 -19.28 -0.99 -2.80
CA GLY A 201 -17.91 -1.40 -2.62
C GLY A 201 -17.28 -1.89 -3.92
N GLY A 202 -15.98 -2.12 -3.90
CA GLY A 202 -15.28 -2.68 -5.05
C GLY A 202 -14.02 -3.45 -4.68
N ILE A 203 -13.57 -4.32 -5.60
CA ILE A 203 -12.29 -5.02 -5.50
C ILE A 203 -11.56 -4.92 -6.84
N THR A 204 -10.30 -4.50 -6.82
CA THR A 204 -9.44 -4.60 -8.00
C THR A 204 -8.28 -5.55 -7.75
N VAL A 205 -7.96 -6.37 -8.76
CA VAL A 205 -6.86 -7.34 -8.71
C VAL A 205 -5.79 -6.96 -9.72
N ARG A 206 -4.54 -6.85 -9.29
CA ARG A 206 -3.43 -6.40 -10.17
C ARG A 206 -2.08 -6.87 -9.65
N LEU A 207 -1.04 -6.74 -10.46
CA LEU A 207 0.34 -6.89 -9.98
C LEU A 207 0.68 -5.78 -9.00
N ALA A 208 1.54 -6.12 -8.03
CA ALA A 208 2.11 -5.14 -7.13
C ALA A 208 3.04 -4.19 -7.89
N PRO A 209 3.04 -2.89 -7.57
CA PRO A 209 4.01 -1.97 -8.15
C PRO A 209 5.44 -2.41 -7.84
N ASN A 210 6.31 -2.40 -8.85
CA ASN A 210 7.74 -2.76 -8.77
C ASN A 210 8.04 -4.21 -8.34
N ASP A 211 7.04 -5.10 -8.36
CA ASP A 211 7.19 -6.51 -8.02
C ASP A 211 6.29 -7.35 -8.96
N PRO A 212 6.83 -7.81 -10.10
CA PRO A 212 6.05 -8.48 -11.13
C PRO A 212 5.54 -9.87 -10.73
N ASP A 213 6.06 -10.44 -9.65
CA ASP A 213 5.68 -11.76 -9.15
C ASP A 213 4.59 -11.67 -8.07
N SER A 214 4.44 -10.51 -7.44
CA SER A 214 3.38 -10.26 -6.46
C SER A 214 2.11 -9.69 -7.08
N VAL A 215 0.99 -10.01 -6.46
CA VAL A 215 -0.33 -9.45 -6.74
C VAL A 215 -0.90 -8.73 -5.53
N GLU A 216 -1.79 -7.78 -5.79
CA GLU A 216 -2.52 -7.02 -4.80
C GLU A 216 -4.03 -7.12 -5.06
N LEU A 217 -4.79 -7.44 -4.02
CA LEU A 217 -6.24 -7.27 -3.96
C LEU A 217 -6.52 -5.99 -3.17
N ARG A 218 -6.98 -4.95 -3.87
CA ARG A 218 -7.36 -3.67 -3.22
C ARG A 218 -8.87 -3.61 -3.07
N PHE A 219 -9.32 -3.13 -1.93
CA PHE A 219 -10.72 -3.13 -1.53
C PHE A 219 -11.20 -1.69 -1.33
N PHE A 220 -12.39 -1.38 -1.84
CA PHE A 220 -12.95 -0.03 -1.80
C PHE A 220 -14.25 0.03 -1.00
N ASP A 221 -14.55 1.16 -0.40
CA ASP A 221 -15.86 1.41 0.22
C ASP A 221 -16.91 1.85 -0.82
N ALA A 222 -18.13 2.17 -0.36
CA ALA A 222 -19.21 2.60 -1.25
C ALA A 222 -18.96 3.97 -1.92
N ASP A 223 -18.01 4.76 -1.43
CA ASP A 223 -17.63 6.05 -2.02
C ASP A 223 -16.45 5.91 -2.99
N GLY A 224 -15.98 4.68 -3.23
CA GLY A 224 -14.83 4.38 -4.09
C GLY A 224 -13.48 4.65 -3.42
N ARG A 225 -13.44 4.93 -2.11
CA ARG A 225 -12.19 5.16 -1.36
C ARG A 225 -11.58 3.85 -0.89
N ASP A 226 -10.30 3.85 -0.57
CA ASP A 226 -9.68 2.70 0.11
C ASP A 226 -10.38 2.43 1.44
N ILE A 227 -10.66 1.16 1.74
CA ILE A 227 -11.30 0.79 3.01
C ILE A 227 -10.42 1.19 4.20
N ASP A 228 -11.06 1.73 5.24
CA ASP A 228 -10.38 2.14 6.46
C ASP A 228 -9.88 0.95 7.29
N GLU A 229 -9.05 1.23 8.30
CA GLU A 229 -8.51 0.19 9.19
C GLU A 229 -9.62 -0.58 9.93
N SER A 230 -10.77 0.04 10.19
CA SER A 230 -11.88 -0.59 10.91
C SER A 230 -12.53 -1.68 10.06
N ALA A 231 -12.73 -1.41 8.77
CA ALA A 231 -13.21 -2.33 7.77
C ALA A 231 -12.20 -3.45 7.50
N GLN A 232 -10.91 -3.11 7.36
CA GLN A 232 -9.83 -4.11 7.22
C GLN A 232 -9.84 -5.10 8.39
N ARG A 233 -9.83 -4.62 9.64
CA ARG A 233 -9.91 -5.48 10.84
C ARG A 233 -11.20 -6.30 10.91
N ARG A 234 -12.30 -5.79 10.37
CA ARG A 234 -13.56 -6.56 10.27
C ARG A 234 -13.41 -7.72 9.30
N ILE A 235 -12.84 -7.48 8.12
CA ILE A 235 -12.61 -8.51 7.09
C ILE A 235 -11.61 -9.56 7.60
N GLU A 236 -10.50 -9.15 8.22
CA GLU A 236 -9.52 -10.07 8.82
C GLU A 236 -10.15 -10.98 9.89
N ARG A 237 -11.03 -10.43 10.74
CA ARG A 237 -11.77 -11.22 11.73
C ARG A 237 -12.71 -12.24 11.10
N LEU A 238 -13.42 -11.87 10.03
CA LEU A 238 -14.29 -12.80 9.30
C LEU A 238 -13.46 -13.90 8.64
N LEU A 239 -12.31 -13.55 8.07
CA LEU A 239 -11.43 -14.50 7.40
C LEU A 239 -10.78 -15.51 8.38
N SER A 240 -10.23 -15.01 9.49
CA SER A 240 -9.55 -15.81 10.52
C SER A 240 -10.50 -16.75 11.27
N ARG A 241 -11.74 -16.32 11.49
CA ARG A 241 -12.78 -17.16 12.10
C ARG A 241 -13.50 -18.06 11.11
N GLU A 242 -13.22 -17.88 9.82
CA GLU A 242 -13.95 -18.51 8.71
C GLU A 242 -15.47 -18.29 8.77
N ASP A 243 -15.86 -17.17 9.37
CA ASP A 243 -17.26 -16.79 9.63
C ASP A 243 -17.76 -15.88 8.50
N TYR A 244 -17.75 -16.41 7.29
CA TYR A 244 -18.27 -15.73 6.11
C TYR A 244 -19.59 -16.37 5.65
N ARG A 245 -20.49 -15.54 5.14
CA ARG A 245 -21.80 -15.93 4.65
C ARG A 245 -21.64 -16.92 3.50
N ARG A 246 -22.43 -17.99 3.56
CA ARG A 246 -22.63 -18.94 2.46
C ARG A 246 -24.06 -18.78 1.97
N ALA A 247 -24.22 -18.24 0.77
CA ALA A 247 -25.52 -18.06 0.15
C ALA A 247 -26.17 -19.42 -0.15
N PHE A 248 -27.49 -19.50 0.02
CA PHE A 248 -28.26 -20.63 -0.51
C PHE A 248 -28.31 -20.53 -2.03
N ALA A 249 -28.63 -21.63 -2.73
CA ALA A 249 -28.59 -21.68 -4.19
C ALA A 249 -29.38 -20.56 -4.89
N GLY A 250 -30.54 -20.16 -4.35
CA GLY A 250 -31.35 -19.06 -4.89
C GLY A 250 -30.91 -17.65 -4.47
N ASP A 251 -29.94 -17.54 -3.56
CA ASP A 251 -29.38 -16.27 -3.05
C ASP A 251 -27.95 -16.02 -3.59
N ILE A 252 -27.42 -16.88 -4.46
CA ILE A 252 -26.11 -16.68 -5.10
C ILE A 252 -26.22 -15.45 -6.00
N GLY A 253 -25.26 -14.54 -5.87
CA GLY A 253 -25.28 -13.28 -6.63
C GLY A 253 -25.02 -13.46 -8.12
N ASP A 254 -25.52 -12.49 -8.90
CA ASP A 254 -25.37 -12.41 -10.35
C ASP A 254 -24.09 -11.66 -10.77
N ILE A 255 -23.70 -11.83 -12.03
CA ILE A 255 -22.59 -11.09 -12.67
C ILE A 255 -23.14 -10.26 -13.82
N VAL A 256 -22.84 -8.97 -13.81
CA VAL A 256 -23.22 -8.02 -14.87
C VAL A 256 -21.98 -7.30 -15.38
N PHE A 257 -21.96 -6.96 -16.66
CA PHE A 257 -20.89 -6.19 -17.30
C PHE A 257 -21.45 -4.80 -17.64
N PRO A 258 -21.14 -3.76 -16.86
CA PRO A 258 -21.73 -2.44 -17.07
C PRO A 258 -21.29 -1.88 -18.43
N PRO A 259 -22.23 -1.49 -19.30
CA PRO A 259 -21.87 -0.87 -20.57
C PRO A 259 -21.42 0.57 -20.33
N ARG A 260 -20.53 1.06 -21.19
CA ARG A 260 -20.18 2.48 -21.32
C ARG A 260 -19.49 3.14 -20.10
N SER A 261 -18.85 2.38 -19.21
CA SER A 261 -18.14 2.94 -18.05
C SER A 261 -17.07 3.98 -18.44
N ILE A 262 -16.37 3.77 -19.57
CA ILE A 262 -15.33 4.70 -20.05
C ILE A 262 -15.96 6.02 -20.50
N GLU A 263 -17.09 5.96 -21.19
CA GLU A 263 -17.80 7.12 -21.71
C GLU A 263 -18.39 7.97 -20.57
N PHE A 264 -18.95 7.33 -19.53
CA PHE A 264 -19.43 8.04 -18.36
C PHE A 264 -18.31 8.72 -17.59
N TYR A 265 -17.19 8.03 -17.39
CA TYR A 265 -15.98 8.62 -16.80
C TYR A 265 -15.48 9.82 -17.62
N THR A 266 -15.40 9.65 -18.95
CA THR A 266 -14.89 10.67 -19.86
C THR A 266 -15.79 11.91 -19.87
N ALA A 267 -17.11 11.72 -19.89
CA ALA A 267 -18.07 12.82 -19.82
C ALA A 267 -18.01 13.56 -18.48
N ALA A 268 -17.95 12.83 -17.36
CA ALA A 268 -17.84 13.45 -16.04
C ALA A 268 -16.54 14.24 -15.86
N LEU A 269 -15.43 13.78 -16.45
CA LEU A 269 -14.16 14.50 -16.39
C LEU A 269 -14.16 15.74 -17.30
N GLU A 270 -14.79 15.65 -18.47
CA GLU A 270 -15.01 16.78 -19.37
C GLU A 270 -15.83 17.89 -18.67
N ASP A 271 -16.88 17.51 -17.94
CA ASP A 271 -17.71 18.44 -17.14
C ASP A 271 -16.95 19.07 -15.96
N ALA A 272 -15.84 18.45 -15.52
CA ALA A 272 -15.02 18.93 -14.42
C ALA A 272 -13.93 19.93 -14.84
N VAL A 273 -13.79 20.25 -16.14
CA VAL A 273 -12.79 21.21 -16.63
C VAL A 273 -13.42 22.28 -17.51
N ASP A 274 -12.77 23.43 -17.68
CA ASP A 274 -13.22 24.42 -18.66
C ASP A 274 -12.82 24.00 -20.08
N HIS A 275 -13.71 23.25 -20.71
CA HIS A 275 -13.54 22.74 -22.07
C HIS A 275 -13.28 23.85 -23.10
N ALA A 276 -13.97 25.00 -23.01
CA ALA A 276 -13.80 26.09 -23.97
C ALA A 276 -12.40 26.70 -23.89
N ARG A 277 -11.89 26.87 -22.67
CA ARG A 277 -10.54 27.36 -22.41
C ARG A 277 -9.46 26.40 -22.90
N LEU A 278 -9.63 25.10 -22.65
CA LEU A 278 -8.72 24.06 -23.14
C LEU A 278 -8.68 24.00 -24.67
N GLN A 279 -9.84 24.08 -25.32
CA GLN A 279 -9.93 24.09 -26.78
C GLN A 279 -9.22 25.30 -27.40
N ALA A 280 -9.34 26.47 -26.79
CA ALA A 280 -8.66 27.69 -27.25
C ALA A 280 -7.13 27.60 -27.10
N ARG A 281 -6.65 26.89 -26.08
CA ARG A 281 -5.21 26.79 -25.78
C ARG A 281 -4.46 25.75 -26.63
N GLN A 282 -5.16 24.70 -27.09
CA GLN A 282 -4.64 23.61 -27.94
C GLN A 282 -3.32 23.04 -27.44
N PHE A 283 -3.38 22.34 -26.31
CA PHE A 283 -2.18 21.74 -25.73
C PHE A 283 -1.59 20.64 -26.61
N LYS A 284 -0.27 20.51 -26.52
CA LYS A 284 0.53 19.47 -27.15
C LYS A 284 1.29 18.75 -26.05
N VAL A 285 1.10 17.45 -25.91
CA VAL A 285 1.62 16.67 -24.77
C VAL A 285 2.30 15.39 -25.21
N VAL A 286 3.42 15.05 -24.58
CA VAL A 286 4.05 13.72 -24.70
C VAL A 286 3.56 12.85 -23.55
N LEU A 287 2.99 11.68 -23.84
CA LEU A 287 2.41 10.83 -22.80
C LEU A 287 2.91 9.40 -22.88
N ASP A 288 3.51 8.92 -21.79
CA ASP A 288 3.78 7.50 -21.59
C ASP A 288 2.69 6.85 -20.74
N TYR A 289 2.05 5.84 -21.30
CA TYR A 289 1.01 5.07 -20.62
C TYR A 289 1.54 3.90 -19.78
N SER A 290 2.85 3.67 -19.78
CA SER A 290 3.53 2.55 -19.11
C SER A 290 2.95 1.17 -19.49
N SER A 291 2.44 1.03 -20.72
CA SER A 291 1.63 -0.11 -21.16
C SER A 291 0.43 -0.44 -20.26
N GLY A 292 -0.04 0.54 -19.48
CA GLY A 292 -1.09 0.40 -18.47
C GLY A 292 -2.51 0.54 -19.03
N ALA A 293 -3.49 0.32 -18.16
CA ALA A 293 -4.90 0.44 -18.51
C ALA A 293 -5.33 1.89 -18.83
N ALA A 294 -4.53 2.90 -18.45
CA ALA A 294 -4.79 4.29 -18.78
C ALA A 294 -4.84 4.56 -20.29
N SER A 295 -4.11 3.75 -21.08
CA SER A 295 -4.14 3.80 -22.56
C SER A 295 -5.53 3.55 -23.17
N ILE A 296 -6.47 2.98 -22.41
CA ILE A 296 -7.83 2.68 -22.87
C ILE A 296 -8.77 3.89 -22.66
N VAL A 297 -8.54 4.67 -21.60
CA VAL A 297 -9.41 5.78 -21.20
C VAL A 297 -8.89 7.12 -21.70
N MET A 298 -7.59 7.37 -21.52
CA MET A 298 -7.00 8.68 -21.75
C MET A 298 -7.13 9.20 -23.19
N PRO A 299 -6.98 8.38 -24.26
CA PRO A 299 -7.13 8.90 -25.61
C PRO A 299 -8.52 9.52 -25.86
N SER A 300 -9.57 8.93 -25.29
CA SER A 300 -10.93 9.46 -25.38
C SER A 300 -11.08 10.78 -24.64
N VAL A 301 -10.47 10.91 -23.46
CA VAL A 301 -10.44 12.16 -22.69
C VAL A 301 -9.72 13.26 -23.45
N LEU A 302 -8.47 13.03 -23.86
CA LEU A 302 -7.64 14.06 -24.50
C LEU A 302 -8.15 14.48 -25.88
N ALA A 303 -8.78 13.56 -26.62
CA ALA A 303 -9.46 13.90 -27.86
C ALA A 303 -10.58 14.91 -27.64
N LYS A 304 -11.37 14.76 -26.57
CA LYS A 304 -12.40 15.74 -26.21
C LYS A 304 -11.82 17.07 -25.75
N LEU A 305 -10.71 17.05 -25.01
CA LEU A 305 -10.00 18.26 -24.58
C LEU A 305 -9.22 18.97 -25.71
N ASN A 306 -9.31 18.48 -26.96
CA ASN A 306 -8.62 19.01 -28.14
C ASN A 306 -7.09 19.13 -27.95
N ALA A 307 -6.49 18.14 -27.26
CA ALA A 307 -5.04 18.06 -27.07
C ALA A 307 -4.37 17.21 -28.16
N GLU A 308 -3.25 17.69 -28.70
CA GLU A 308 -2.37 16.91 -29.57
C GLU A 308 -1.49 16.01 -28.70
N VAL A 309 -1.57 14.68 -28.90
CA VAL A 309 -0.90 13.70 -28.04
C VAL A 309 0.16 12.93 -28.82
N PHE A 310 1.40 13.01 -28.37
CA PHE A 310 2.46 12.08 -28.77
C PHE A 310 2.52 10.94 -27.76
N ALA A 311 1.93 9.80 -28.11
CA ALA A 311 1.78 8.67 -27.19
C ALA A 311 2.96 7.69 -27.25
N ILE A 312 3.41 7.24 -26.07
CA ILE A 312 4.43 6.22 -25.85
C ILE A 312 3.79 5.07 -25.06
N ASN A 313 4.19 3.84 -25.40
CA ASN A 313 3.62 2.60 -24.85
C ASN A 313 2.07 2.59 -24.86
N PRO A 314 1.40 2.94 -25.98
CA PRO A 314 -0.03 3.28 -26.01
C PRO A 314 -0.98 2.09 -25.96
N TYR A 315 -0.56 0.95 -25.43
CA TYR A 315 -1.34 -0.28 -25.42
C TYR A 315 -1.28 -0.95 -24.06
N ALA A 316 -2.43 -1.45 -23.61
CA ALA A 316 -2.51 -2.17 -22.35
C ALA A 316 -1.89 -3.56 -22.50
N SER A 317 -0.69 -3.76 -21.94
CA SER A 317 0.00 -5.04 -21.88
C SER A 317 0.74 -5.17 -20.57
N THR A 318 0.81 -6.39 -20.04
CA THR A 318 1.68 -6.64 -18.89
C THR A 318 3.12 -6.47 -19.37
N PRO A 319 3.91 -5.57 -18.75
CA PRO A 319 5.31 -5.43 -19.12
C PRO A 319 5.99 -6.79 -18.98
N HIS A 320 6.76 -7.20 -19.99
CA HIS A 320 7.77 -8.22 -19.73
C HIS A 320 8.82 -7.51 -18.88
N SER A 321 9.33 -8.17 -17.83
CA SER A 321 10.38 -7.65 -16.95
C SER A 321 11.67 -7.39 -17.74
N ALA A 322 11.68 -6.37 -18.58
CA ALA A 322 12.88 -5.73 -19.05
C ALA A 322 13.22 -4.71 -17.98
N GLU A 323 14.42 -4.81 -17.42
CA GLU A 323 15.02 -3.78 -16.58
C GLU A 323 15.25 -2.53 -17.45
N VAL A 324 14.18 -1.79 -17.74
CA VAL A 324 14.30 -0.47 -18.34
C VAL A 324 14.70 0.46 -17.21
N ASP A 325 15.91 1.01 -17.27
CA ASP A 325 16.35 2.04 -16.33
C ASP A 325 15.37 3.21 -16.41
N ALA A 326 14.68 3.47 -15.30
CA ALA A 326 13.72 4.55 -15.17
C ALA A 326 14.33 5.91 -15.55
N ARG A 327 15.62 6.13 -15.25
CA ARG A 327 16.31 7.38 -15.58
C ARG A 327 16.55 7.51 -17.08
N GLU A 328 16.98 6.46 -17.75
CA GLU A 328 17.13 6.48 -19.20
C GLU A 328 15.78 6.68 -19.91
N HIS A 329 14.73 6.07 -19.36
CA HIS A 329 13.38 6.25 -19.87
C HIS A 329 12.89 7.70 -19.73
N GLU A 330 13.06 8.30 -18.55
CA GLU A 330 12.74 9.70 -18.29
C GLU A 330 13.57 10.66 -19.15
N ALA A 331 14.85 10.37 -19.37
CA ALA A 331 15.72 11.16 -20.25
C ALA A 331 15.22 11.16 -21.71
N ARG A 332 14.81 10.00 -22.24
CA ARG A 332 14.22 9.90 -23.58
C ARG A 332 12.93 10.69 -23.70
N LEU A 333 12.08 10.65 -22.68
CA LEU A 333 10.85 11.43 -22.64
C LEU A 333 11.12 12.93 -22.61
N SER A 334 12.09 13.37 -21.81
CA SER A 334 12.56 14.77 -21.77
C SER A 334 13.06 15.25 -23.15
N GLU A 335 13.82 14.41 -23.86
CA GLU A 335 14.25 14.71 -25.23
C GLU A 335 13.07 14.83 -26.20
N LEU A 336 12.09 13.93 -26.10
CA LEU A 336 10.89 13.98 -26.95
C LEU A 336 10.05 15.23 -26.71
N VAL A 337 9.88 15.65 -25.45
CA VAL A 337 9.17 16.90 -25.12
C VAL A 337 9.85 18.09 -25.80
N ARG A 338 11.17 18.21 -25.67
CA ARG A 338 11.96 19.28 -26.30
C ARG A 338 11.92 19.21 -27.83
N ALA A 339 12.16 18.04 -28.41
CA ALA A 339 12.23 17.85 -29.85
C ALA A 339 10.89 18.08 -30.55
N SER A 340 9.78 17.77 -29.89
CA SER A 340 8.43 17.98 -30.41
C SER A 340 7.86 19.37 -30.10
N ALA A 341 8.58 20.21 -29.34
CA ALA A 341 8.10 21.47 -28.79
C ALA A 341 6.74 21.30 -28.08
N SER A 342 6.61 20.22 -27.29
CA SER A 342 5.40 19.95 -26.51
C SER A 342 5.33 20.88 -25.30
N HIS A 343 4.11 21.20 -24.88
CA HIS A 343 3.85 22.08 -23.74
C HIS A 343 4.16 21.43 -22.39
N LEU A 344 4.10 20.09 -22.33
CA LEU A 344 4.58 19.28 -21.22
C LEU A 344 4.65 17.81 -21.65
N GLY A 345 5.24 16.98 -20.81
CA GLY A 345 5.16 15.53 -20.87
C GLY A 345 4.64 14.93 -19.56
N ALA A 346 4.16 13.68 -19.63
CA ALA A 346 3.82 12.93 -18.43
C ALA A 346 4.02 11.42 -18.58
N VAL A 347 4.35 10.76 -17.47
CA VAL A 347 4.33 9.29 -17.33
C VAL A 347 3.23 8.92 -16.36
N ILE A 348 2.30 8.07 -16.81
CA ILE A 348 1.19 7.58 -16.00
C ILE A 348 1.53 6.18 -15.50
N SER A 349 1.36 5.95 -14.20
CA SER A 349 1.59 4.64 -13.62
C SER A 349 0.65 3.58 -14.22
N PRO A 350 1.04 2.30 -14.29
CA PRO A 350 0.21 1.25 -14.88
C PRO A 350 -1.19 1.11 -14.25
N ASP A 351 -1.33 1.46 -12.97
CA ASP A 351 -2.59 1.46 -12.24
C ASP A 351 -3.47 2.70 -12.46
N GLY A 352 -2.90 3.78 -13.00
CA GLY A 352 -3.56 5.04 -13.32
C GLY A 352 -3.70 6.02 -12.15
N GLU A 353 -3.11 5.76 -10.98
CA GLU A 353 -3.24 6.63 -9.80
C GLU A 353 -2.13 7.69 -9.68
N ALA A 354 -0.91 7.40 -10.18
CA ALA A 354 0.24 8.28 -10.07
C ALA A 354 0.67 8.86 -11.43
N ILE A 355 1.19 10.08 -11.39
CA ILE A 355 1.70 10.80 -12.56
C ILE A 355 3.06 11.42 -12.25
N ARG A 356 4.01 11.26 -13.18
CA ARG A 356 5.27 12.02 -13.21
C ARG A 356 5.19 13.05 -14.32
N LEU A 357 5.54 14.29 -14.01
CA LEU A 357 5.43 15.42 -14.93
C LEU A 357 6.79 15.82 -15.49
N ILE A 358 6.77 16.28 -16.73
CA ILE A 358 7.93 16.84 -17.43
C ILE A 358 7.49 18.19 -17.97
N ASP A 359 8.21 19.26 -17.67
CA ASP A 359 7.84 20.58 -18.17
C ASP A 359 8.22 20.80 -19.65
N ASP A 360 7.82 21.94 -20.20
CA ASP A 360 8.11 22.37 -21.58
C ASP A 360 9.61 22.51 -21.89
N THR A 361 10.48 22.63 -20.89
CA THR A 361 11.94 22.67 -21.06
C THR A 361 12.57 21.28 -21.05
N GLY A 362 11.78 20.24 -20.74
CA GLY A 362 12.24 18.87 -20.57
C GLY A 362 12.77 18.58 -19.16
N HIS A 363 12.55 19.44 -18.17
CA HIS A 363 12.87 19.12 -16.77
C HIS A 363 11.90 18.07 -16.26
N VAL A 364 12.43 16.97 -15.74
CA VAL A 364 11.64 15.90 -15.13
C VAL A 364 11.41 16.27 -13.67
N LEU A 365 10.17 16.62 -13.34
CA LEU A 365 9.83 17.08 -12.00
C LEU A 365 9.94 15.93 -11.00
N THR A 366 10.51 16.24 -9.84
CA THR A 366 10.34 15.43 -8.64
C THR A 366 8.88 15.47 -8.16
N ASP A 367 8.46 14.45 -7.43
CA ASP A 367 7.09 14.40 -6.89
C ASP A 367 6.78 15.60 -5.97
N THR A 368 7.80 16.16 -5.30
CA THR A 368 7.67 17.38 -4.49
C THR A 368 7.48 18.61 -5.37
N GLU A 369 8.25 18.79 -6.45
CA GLU A 369 8.05 19.90 -7.39
C GLU A 369 6.68 19.84 -8.05
N ALA A 370 6.24 18.65 -8.48
CA ALA A 370 4.91 18.46 -9.06
C ALA A 370 3.80 18.83 -8.06
N LEU A 371 3.92 18.39 -6.80
CA LEU A 371 2.96 18.75 -5.76
C LEU A 371 2.94 20.27 -5.51
N LEU A 372 4.10 20.91 -5.35
CA LEU A 372 4.17 22.34 -5.09
C LEU A 372 3.69 23.19 -6.27
N ALA A 373 3.97 22.77 -7.51
CA ALA A 373 3.46 23.41 -8.70
C ALA A 373 1.91 23.37 -8.74
N LEU A 374 1.32 22.22 -8.43
CA LEU A 374 -0.14 22.07 -8.33
C LEU A 374 -0.72 22.90 -7.17
N VAL A 375 -0.08 22.92 -6.00
CA VAL A 375 -0.50 23.78 -4.88
C VAL A 375 -0.51 25.25 -5.29
N CYS A 376 0.55 25.74 -5.96
CA CYS A 376 0.62 27.10 -6.47
C CYS A 376 -0.52 27.38 -7.47
N LEU A 377 -0.68 26.53 -8.48
CA LEU A 377 -1.68 26.72 -9.52
C LEU A 377 -3.11 26.69 -8.96
N VAL A 378 -3.40 25.77 -8.05
CA VAL A 378 -4.71 25.69 -7.38
C VAL A 378 -4.96 26.93 -6.55
N ALA A 379 -4.00 27.37 -5.74
CA ALA A 379 -4.15 28.56 -4.91
C ALA A 379 -4.24 29.87 -5.74
N GLU A 380 -3.67 29.90 -6.95
CA GLU A 380 -3.78 31.03 -7.88
C GLU A 380 -5.14 31.11 -8.61
N THR A 381 -5.83 29.98 -8.75
CA THR A 381 -7.02 29.87 -9.62
C THR A 381 -8.32 29.65 -8.86
N ILE A 382 -8.26 29.05 -7.67
CA ILE A 382 -9.42 28.75 -6.84
C ILE A 382 -9.35 29.62 -5.59
N GLU A 383 -10.26 30.60 -5.52
CA GLU A 383 -10.38 31.48 -4.36
C GLU A 383 -10.67 30.68 -3.09
N HIS A 384 -9.95 30.97 -2.00
CA HIS A 384 -10.12 30.34 -0.69
C HIS A 384 -10.07 28.80 -0.73
N ALA A 385 -9.26 28.23 -1.62
CA ALA A 385 -9.10 26.79 -1.73
C ALA A 385 -8.62 26.16 -0.41
N HIS A 386 -9.26 25.08 0.02
CA HIS A 386 -8.68 24.19 1.02
C HIS A 386 -7.92 23.07 0.32
N ILE A 387 -6.67 22.86 0.73
CA ILE A 387 -5.74 21.90 0.12
C ILE A 387 -5.34 20.85 1.16
N ALA A 388 -5.70 19.58 0.97
CA ALA A 388 -5.39 18.53 1.95
C ALA A 388 -4.06 17.83 1.65
N LEU A 389 -3.14 17.82 2.62
CA LEU A 389 -1.79 17.29 2.46
C LEU A 389 -1.37 16.44 3.68
N PRO A 390 -0.68 15.30 3.50
CA PRO A 390 -0.11 14.55 4.61
C PRO A 390 0.90 15.38 5.41
N VAL A 391 0.96 15.17 6.73
CA VAL A 391 1.92 15.83 7.62
C VAL A 391 3.40 15.60 7.27
N SER A 392 3.72 14.61 6.44
CA SER A 392 5.07 14.38 5.93
C SER A 392 5.48 15.33 4.79
N VAL A 393 4.53 16.09 4.22
CA VAL A 393 4.80 17.07 3.15
C VAL A 393 5.49 18.31 3.73
N THR A 394 6.32 18.95 2.89
CA THR A 394 7.04 20.18 3.24
C THR A 394 6.10 21.31 3.65
N ARG A 395 6.52 22.12 4.64
CA ARG A 395 5.78 23.33 5.05
C ARG A 395 5.86 24.46 4.03
N VAL A 396 6.74 24.35 3.03
CA VAL A 396 6.72 25.24 1.86
C VAL A 396 5.34 25.25 1.19
N ALA A 397 4.65 24.11 1.13
CA ALA A 397 3.30 24.03 0.57
C ALA A 397 2.29 24.93 1.32
N GLU A 398 2.33 24.91 2.65
CA GLU A 398 1.50 25.77 3.51
C GLU A 398 1.80 27.25 3.29
N ARG A 399 3.09 27.62 3.18
CA ARG A 399 3.47 29.01 2.87
C ARG A 399 2.94 29.46 1.51
N LEU A 400 3.15 28.66 0.46
CA LEU A 400 2.72 28.99 -0.92
C LEU A 400 1.19 29.13 -1.03
N ALA A 401 0.45 28.27 -0.33
CA ALA A 401 -1.00 28.34 -0.25
C ALA A 401 -1.46 29.61 0.48
N ASN A 402 -0.92 29.87 1.68
CA ASN A 402 -1.32 31.01 2.51
C ASN A 402 -1.03 32.36 1.84
N GLU A 403 0.10 32.49 1.13
CA GLU A 403 0.46 33.69 0.35
C GLU A 403 -0.59 34.06 -0.70
N ARG A 404 -1.43 33.09 -1.11
CA ARG A 404 -2.47 33.23 -2.13
C ARG A 404 -3.89 33.08 -1.55
N GLY A 405 -4.02 33.08 -0.23
CA GLY A 405 -5.31 33.00 0.46
C GLY A 405 -5.96 31.61 0.46
N ALA A 406 -5.20 30.55 0.13
CA ALA A 406 -5.60 29.15 0.28
C ALA A 406 -5.13 28.61 1.64
N GLU A 407 -5.83 27.60 2.18
CA GLU A 407 -5.53 26.98 3.47
C GLU A 407 -5.11 25.52 3.30
N VAL A 408 -4.08 25.08 4.03
CA VAL A 408 -3.68 23.66 4.06
C VAL A 408 -4.37 22.91 5.20
N VAL A 409 -5.02 21.81 4.85
CA VAL A 409 -5.61 20.86 5.80
C VAL A 409 -4.66 19.68 5.97
N TRP A 410 -4.01 19.59 7.12
CA TRP A 410 -3.05 18.52 7.40
C TRP A 410 -3.73 17.17 7.68
N THR A 411 -3.27 16.11 7.02
CA THR A 411 -3.81 14.75 7.15
C THR A 411 -2.77 13.74 7.63
N LYS A 412 -3.22 12.54 7.99
CA LYS A 412 -2.35 11.37 8.11
C LYS A 412 -1.74 11.01 6.76
N ARG A 413 -0.66 10.22 6.77
CA ARG A 413 0.00 9.65 5.58
C ARG A 413 -0.82 8.52 4.94
N SER A 414 -1.78 7.95 5.66
CA SER A 414 -2.70 6.93 5.14
C SER A 414 -3.49 7.43 3.93
N ASP A 415 -3.48 6.65 2.85
CA ASP A 415 -4.22 6.94 1.61
C ASP A 415 -5.72 7.02 1.85
N ALA A 416 -6.27 6.07 2.61
CA ALA A 416 -7.68 6.05 2.99
C ALA A 416 -8.09 7.33 3.76
N HIS A 417 -7.25 7.80 4.69
CA HIS A 417 -7.53 9.02 5.46
C HIS A 417 -7.47 10.28 4.58
N LEU A 418 -6.54 10.37 3.63
CA LEU A 418 -6.50 11.49 2.69
C LEU A 418 -7.74 11.52 1.80
N MET A 419 -8.17 10.37 1.29
CA MET A 419 -9.41 10.23 0.51
C MET A 419 -10.66 10.57 1.34
N GLU A 420 -10.69 10.17 2.61
CA GLU A 420 -11.76 10.54 3.54
C GLU A 420 -11.84 12.06 3.72
N VAL A 421 -10.72 12.73 3.98
CA VAL A 421 -10.68 14.20 4.13
C VAL A 421 -11.08 14.89 2.83
N ALA A 422 -10.57 14.43 1.69
CA ALA A 422 -10.95 14.93 0.37
C ALA A 422 -12.45 14.85 0.11
N SER A 423 -13.13 13.81 0.61
CA SER A 423 -14.57 13.61 0.41
C SER A 423 -15.48 14.54 1.24
N LYS A 424 -14.95 15.32 2.20
CA LYS A 424 -15.75 16.15 3.14
C LYS A 424 -16.29 17.46 2.52
N GLY A 425 -16.10 17.69 1.22
CA GLY A 425 -16.76 18.75 0.44
C GLY A 425 -16.16 20.15 0.54
N GLN A 426 -15.16 20.37 1.41
CA GLN A 426 -14.45 21.65 1.54
C GLN A 426 -13.13 21.68 0.79
N VAL A 427 -12.57 20.51 0.46
CA VAL A 427 -11.24 20.36 -0.15
C VAL A 427 -11.35 20.51 -1.66
N ALA A 428 -10.59 21.45 -2.23
CA ALA A 428 -10.51 21.67 -3.68
C ALA A 428 -9.44 20.79 -4.35
N PHE A 429 -8.38 20.46 -3.60
CA PHE A 429 -7.27 19.66 -4.07
C PHE A 429 -6.66 18.88 -2.92
N ALA A 430 -6.24 17.64 -3.17
CA ALA A 430 -5.44 16.89 -2.21
C ALA A 430 -4.31 16.14 -2.91
N GLY A 431 -3.19 15.94 -2.24
CA GLY A 431 -2.02 15.36 -2.90
C GLY A 431 -0.97 14.83 -1.95
N THR A 432 -0.11 13.96 -2.48
CA THR A 432 1.03 13.39 -1.76
C THR A 432 2.33 13.68 -2.53
N ALA A 433 3.46 13.71 -1.84
CA ALA A 433 4.79 13.78 -2.47
C ALA A 433 5.22 12.41 -3.05
N ARG A 434 4.32 11.75 -3.78
CA ARG A 434 4.52 10.48 -4.49
C ARG A 434 3.91 10.49 -5.91
N GLY A 435 3.56 11.68 -6.42
CA GLY A 435 2.89 11.83 -7.72
C GLY A 435 1.42 11.40 -7.73
N CYS A 436 0.80 11.15 -6.57
CA CYS A 436 -0.63 10.82 -6.45
C CYS A 436 -1.43 12.04 -5.99
N PHE A 437 -2.43 12.42 -6.77
CA PHE A 437 -3.24 13.63 -6.58
C PHE A 437 -4.73 13.35 -6.72
N ILE A 438 -5.55 14.11 -6.01
CA ILE A 438 -7.00 13.94 -5.87
C ILE A 438 -7.70 15.26 -6.23
N TRP A 439 -8.75 15.15 -7.02
CA TRP A 439 -9.62 16.25 -7.44
C TRP A 439 -11.06 15.96 -6.95
N PRO A 440 -11.43 16.42 -5.74
CA PRO A 440 -12.63 15.94 -5.06
C PRO A 440 -13.95 16.26 -5.76
N ASP A 441 -13.96 17.32 -6.57
CA ASP A 441 -15.09 17.71 -7.42
C ASP A 441 -15.41 16.66 -8.50
N PHE A 442 -14.39 15.91 -8.94
CA PHE A 442 -14.54 14.78 -9.85
C PHE A 442 -14.58 13.43 -9.10
N LEU A 443 -13.49 13.09 -8.40
CA LEU A 443 -13.32 11.82 -7.71
C LEU A 443 -12.46 12.04 -6.45
N PRO A 444 -12.91 11.65 -5.23
CA PRO A 444 -12.16 11.88 -4.00
C PRO A 444 -11.17 10.73 -3.78
N ALA A 445 -10.44 10.38 -4.84
CA ALA A 445 -9.40 9.36 -4.87
C ALA A 445 -8.31 9.74 -5.88
N TYR A 446 -7.20 9.02 -5.85
CA TYR A 446 -6.09 9.28 -6.75
C TYR A 446 -6.47 9.03 -8.19
N ASP A 447 -6.11 9.96 -9.08
CA ASP A 447 -6.41 9.85 -10.50
C ASP A 447 -5.42 10.65 -11.35
N ALA A 448 -4.50 9.95 -12.01
CA ALA A 448 -3.52 10.55 -12.90
C ALA A 448 -4.16 11.17 -14.15
N THR A 449 -5.28 10.58 -14.63
CA THR A 449 -5.98 11.06 -15.81
C THR A 449 -6.68 12.37 -15.54
N ALA A 450 -7.42 12.44 -14.42
CA ALA A 450 -8.03 13.68 -13.97
C ALA A 450 -6.98 14.73 -13.65
N THR A 451 -5.85 14.34 -13.05
CA THR A 451 -4.75 15.25 -12.74
C THR A 451 -4.16 15.90 -13.97
N LEU A 452 -3.92 15.15 -15.04
CA LEU A 452 -3.43 15.75 -16.27
C LEU A 452 -4.43 16.75 -16.84
N ALA A 453 -5.71 16.38 -16.93
CA ALA A 453 -6.76 17.26 -17.44
C ALA A 453 -6.87 18.56 -16.62
N LYS A 454 -6.87 18.45 -15.29
CA LYS A 454 -6.91 19.59 -14.36
C LYS A 454 -5.67 20.45 -14.43
N LEU A 455 -4.48 19.85 -14.55
CA LEU A 455 -3.23 20.60 -14.73
C LEU A 455 -3.28 21.43 -16.02
N LEU A 456 -3.71 20.84 -17.14
CA LEU A 456 -3.85 21.58 -18.40
C LEU A 456 -4.84 22.73 -18.25
N ASP A 457 -5.94 22.51 -17.53
CA ASP A 457 -6.95 23.53 -17.30
C ASP A 457 -6.41 24.70 -16.45
N LEU A 458 -5.66 24.39 -15.39
CA LEU A 458 -5.00 25.37 -14.54
C LEU A 458 -3.91 26.18 -15.28
N LEU A 459 -3.12 25.52 -16.12
CA LEU A 459 -2.12 26.20 -16.95
C LEU A 459 -2.79 27.11 -17.98
N ALA A 460 -3.93 26.69 -18.55
CA ALA A 460 -4.69 27.54 -19.46
C ALA A 460 -5.34 28.72 -18.74
N ALA A 461 -5.83 28.54 -17.50
CA ALA A 461 -6.42 29.61 -16.69
C ALA A 461 -5.40 30.68 -16.32
N THR A 462 -4.18 30.27 -15.97
CA THR A 462 -3.09 31.20 -15.59
C THR A 462 -2.30 31.73 -16.79
N GLY A 463 -2.39 31.08 -17.95
CA GLY A 463 -1.59 31.40 -19.13
C GLY A 463 -0.09 31.09 -18.99
N ARG A 464 0.31 30.35 -17.94
CA ARG A 464 1.71 30.06 -17.62
C ARG A 464 2.19 28.78 -18.30
N ALA A 465 3.50 28.72 -18.55
CA ALA A 465 4.20 27.47 -18.86
C ALA A 465 4.52 26.72 -17.56
N LEU A 466 4.56 25.39 -17.58
CA LEU A 466 4.83 24.60 -16.38
C LEU A 466 6.24 24.91 -15.84
N SER A 467 7.22 25.08 -16.71
CA SER A 467 8.59 25.49 -16.35
C SER A 467 8.61 26.77 -15.52
N SER A 468 7.85 27.79 -15.95
CA SER A 468 7.74 29.08 -15.24
C SER A 468 7.09 28.96 -13.85
N VAL A 469 6.28 27.93 -13.62
CA VAL A 469 5.71 27.64 -12.29
C VAL A 469 6.78 27.01 -11.42
N VAL A 470 7.49 26.02 -11.96
CA VAL A 470 8.53 25.26 -11.26
C VAL A 470 9.72 26.13 -10.90
N ASP A 471 10.20 26.96 -11.83
CA ASP A 471 11.33 27.87 -11.61
C ASP A 471 11.09 28.90 -10.51
N ALA A 472 9.82 29.22 -10.23
CA ALA A 472 9.42 30.13 -9.16
C ALA A 472 9.29 29.44 -7.80
N LEU A 473 9.40 28.12 -7.73
CA LEU A 473 9.27 27.38 -6.47
C LEU A 473 10.51 27.59 -5.60
N PRO A 474 10.32 27.80 -4.28
CA PRO A 474 11.44 27.81 -3.36
C PRO A 474 12.02 26.41 -3.21
N ARG A 475 13.33 26.34 -2.92
CA ARG A 475 14.00 25.06 -2.67
C ARG A 475 13.47 24.40 -1.40
N VAL A 476 13.33 23.08 -1.45
CA VAL A 476 12.89 22.24 -0.34
C VAL A 476 14.03 21.32 0.07
N HIS A 477 14.35 21.30 1.36
CA HIS A 477 15.40 20.46 1.92
C HIS A 477 14.81 19.49 2.93
N ILE A 478 14.31 18.35 2.44
CA ILE A 478 13.72 17.29 3.26
C ILE A 478 14.56 16.01 3.16
N VAL A 479 14.82 15.39 4.31
CA VAL A 479 15.56 14.13 4.42
C VAL A 479 14.67 13.08 5.05
N HIS A 480 14.73 11.86 4.54
CA HIS A 480 14.05 10.69 5.09
C HIS A 480 15.09 9.64 5.52
N GLU A 481 14.97 9.15 6.75
CA GLU A 481 15.74 8.03 7.27
C GLU A 481 14.79 6.97 7.87
N THR A 482 15.27 5.72 7.88
CA THR A 482 14.59 4.59 8.54
C THR A 482 15.43 4.05 9.68
N VAL A 483 14.81 3.80 10.82
CA VAL A 483 15.46 3.23 12.00
C VAL A 483 14.81 1.89 12.35
N PRO A 484 15.54 0.76 12.29
CA PRO A 484 15.03 -0.52 12.76
C PRO A 484 14.52 -0.39 14.20
N THR A 485 13.26 -0.73 14.41
CA THR A 485 12.54 -0.52 15.67
C THR A 485 11.62 -1.72 15.92
N PRO A 486 11.93 -2.56 16.92
CA PRO A 486 11.09 -3.68 17.29
C PRO A 486 9.64 -3.25 17.58
N TRP A 487 8.67 -4.10 17.24
CA TRP A 487 7.24 -3.78 17.34
C TRP A 487 6.82 -3.32 18.74
N GLU A 488 7.32 -4.00 19.76
CA GLU A 488 7.05 -3.74 21.18
C GLU A 488 7.66 -2.43 21.67
N ARG A 489 8.70 -1.92 20.98
CA ARG A 489 9.37 -0.65 21.32
C ARG A 489 8.78 0.57 20.62
N LYS A 490 8.02 0.39 19.53
CA LYS A 490 7.40 1.51 18.80
C LYS A 490 6.56 2.42 19.70
N GLY A 491 5.76 1.83 20.59
CA GLY A 491 4.93 2.60 21.54
C GLY A 491 5.75 3.38 22.57
N GLN A 492 6.88 2.82 23.02
CA GLN A 492 7.80 3.51 23.94
C GLN A 492 8.49 4.70 23.25
N VAL A 493 8.99 4.50 22.03
CA VAL A 493 9.63 5.55 21.22
C VAL A 493 8.69 6.76 21.09
N MET A 494 7.43 6.51 20.75
CA MET A 494 6.42 7.57 20.63
C MET A 494 6.19 8.32 21.95
N ARG A 495 6.01 7.58 23.05
CA ARG A 495 5.74 8.18 24.36
C ARG A 495 6.89 9.06 24.84
N GLU A 496 8.12 8.58 24.76
CA GLU A 496 9.29 9.34 25.20
C GLU A 496 9.53 10.59 24.35
N LEU A 497 9.21 10.55 23.05
CA LEU A 497 9.33 11.73 22.20
C LEU A 497 8.30 12.80 22.55
N VAL A 498 7.08 12.41 22.90
CA VAL A 498 6.03 13.34 23.36
C VAL A 498 6.41 13.94 24.72
N GLU A 499 6.83 13.12 25.70
CA GLU A 499 7.18 13.58 27.06
C GLU A 499 8.35 14.58 27.09
N ARG A 500 9.26 14.51 26.11
CA ARG A 500 10.44 15.38 26.04
C ARG A 500 10.23 16.65 25.24
N ALA A 501 9.11 16.78 24.54
CA ALA A 501 8.83 17.94 23.70
C ALA A 501 7.82 18.87 24.40
N THR A 502 7.95 20.18 24.17
CA THR A 502 7.01 21.17 24.69
C THR A 502 5.70 21.07 23.90
N GLU A 503 4.54 21.15 24.58
CA GLU A 503 3.22 20.99 23.94
C GLU A 503 2.97 21.93 22.74
N HIS A 504 3.55 23.13 22.75
CA HIS A 504 3.36 24.15 21.71
C HIS A 504 4.13 23.86 20.41
N ASP A 505 5.06 22.90 20.43
CA ASP A 505 5.94 22.56 19.31
C ASP A 505 5.57 21.21 18.65
N LEU A 506 4.37 20.68 18.91
CA LEU A 506 4.00 19.33 18.51
C LEU A 506 2.74 19.29 17.62
N LEU A 507 2.84 18.51 16.55
CA LEU A 507 1.69 18.04 15.77
C LEU A 507 1.61 16.51 15.88
N LEU A 508 0.49 16.03 16.45
CA LEU A 508 0.25 14.60 16.74
C LEU A 508 -0.81 13.98 15.81
N ILE A 509 -0.87 14.45 14.56
CA ILE A 509 -1.85 13.99 13.56
C ILE A 509 -1.55 12.54 13.14
N ASP A 510 -0.28 12.27 12.84
CA ASP A 510 0.21 10.96 12.44
C ASP A 510 1.68 10.83 12.86
N GLY A 511 1.94 10.10 13.93
CA GLY A 511 3.26 10.10 14.57
C GLY A 511 3.50 11.32 15.47
N VAL A 512 4.78 11.63 15.72
CA VAL A 512 5.22 12.82 16.47
C VAL A 512 5.94 13.75 15.50
N LYS A 513 5.30 14.85 15.10
CA LYS A 513 5.94 15.91 14.33
C LYS A 513 6.33 17.04 15.28
N VAL A 514 7.63 17.21 15.48
CA VAL A 514 8.23 18.28 16.30
C VAL A 514 8.54 19.45 15.38
N LEU A 515 7.93 20.59 15.65
CA LEU A 515 8.18 21.86 14.97
C LEU A 515 9.36 22.57 15.64
N ARG A 516 10.21 23.19 14.82
CA ARG A 516 11.28 24.08 15.26
C ARG A 516 11.17 25.40 14.46
N PRO A 517 11.76 26.50 14.95
CA PRO A 517 11.81 27.74 14.18
C PRO A 517 12.49 27.59 12.81
N ASP A 518 13.48 26.69 12.72
CA ASP A 518 14.35 26.44 11.57
C ASP A 518 14.00 25.15 10.80
N GLY A 519 12.86 24.51 11.09
CA GLY A 519 12.48 23.26 10.44
C GLY A 519 11.46 22.41 11.20
N TRP A 520 11.43 21.12 10.90
CA TRP A 520 10.64 20.15 11.66
C TRP A 520 11.19 18.74 11.51
N ALA A 521 10.85 17.86 12.45
CA ALA A 521 11.12 16.43 12.35
C ALA A 521 9.87 15.61 12.64
N LEU A 522 9.51 14.67 11.76
CA LEU A 522 8.40 13.74 11.92
C LEU A 522 8.95 12.34 12.20
N VAL A 523 8.57 11.79 13.35
CA VAL A 523 8.83 10.39 13.70
C VAL A 523 7.54 9.59 13.58
N LEU A 524 7.53 8.60 12.70
CA LEU A 524 6.35 7.78 12.40
C LEU A 524 6.72 6.29 12.41
N PRO A 525 6.17 5.50 13.32
CA PRO A 525 6.32 4.05 13.29
C PRO A 525 5.68 3.46 12.03
N ASP A 526 6.37 2.54 11.36
CA ASP A 526 5.81 1.87 10.19
C ASP A 526 4.69 0.90 10.60
N PRO A 527 3.55 0.84 9.90
CA PRO A 527 2.44 -0.05 10.26
C PRO A 527 2.66 -1.52 9.87
N GLU A 528 3.60 -1.83 8.96
CA GLU A 528 3.82 -3.13 8.32
C GLU A 528 5.19 -3.74 8.63
N GLU A 529 6.22 -2.92 8.85
CA GLU A 529 7.61 -3.35 9.05
C GLU A 529 8.15 -2.99 10.43
N ALA A 530 9.11 -3.74 10.97
CA ALA A 530 9.75 -3.47 12.26
C ALA A 530 10.76 -2.29 12.19
N LEU A 531 10.30 -1.13 11.72
CA LEU A 531 11.07 0.11 11.64
C LEU A 531 10.22 1.34 12.00
N THR A 532 10.92 2.45 12.18
CA THR A 532 10.35 3.79 12.38
C THR A 532 10.95 4.72 11.34
N HIS A 533 10.11 5.48 10.64
CA HIS A 533 10.54 6.52 9.71
C HIS A 533 10.81 7.83 10.44
N VAL A 534 11.84 8.54 9.98
CA VAL A 534 12.19 9.88 10.43
C VAL A 534 12.27 10.77 9.19
N TRP A 535 11.37 11.74 9.07
CA TRP A 535 11.52 12.84 8.12
C TRP A 535 12.02 14.08 8.85
N ALA A 536 12.88 14.85 8.20
CA ALA A 536 13.31 16.15 8.72
C ALA A 536 13.39 17.16 7.59
N GLU A 537 12.83 18.34 7.80
CA GLU A 537 12.97 19.50 6.93
C GLU A 537 13.72 20.61 7.66
N ALA A 538 14.59 21.33 6.96
CA ALA A 538 15.29 22.52 7.47
C ALA A 538 15.64 23.46 6.31
N ASP A 539 16.34 24.57 6.60
CA ASP A 539 16.76 25.56 5.60
C ASP A 539 17.89 25.07 4.64
N GLY A 540 18.42 23.87 4.84
CA GLY A 540 19.48 23.32 3.99
C GLY A 540 19.64 21.81 4.14
N ASP A 541 20.24 21.17 3.13
CA ASP A 541 20.40 19.70 3.11
C ASP A 541 21.25 19.17 4.27
N SER A 542 22.27 19.93 4.68
CA SER A 542 23.15 19.56 5.78
C SER A 542 22.45 19.62 7.14
N THR A 543 21.68 20.68 7.39
CA THR A 543 20.91 20.87 8.63
C THR A 543 19.74 19.90 8.70
N ALA A 544 19.02 19.67 7.59
CA ALA A 544 17.95 18.68 7.52
C ALA A 544 18.48 17.25 7.81
N ARG A 545 19.64 16.89 7.24
CA ARG A 545 20.29 15.60 7.52
C ARG A 545 20.76 15.49 8.97
N GLN A 546 21.35 16.54 9.53
CA GLN A 546 21.75 16.56 10.95
C GLN A 546 20.54 16.37 11.87
N LEU A 547 19.42 17.01 11.56
CA LEU A 547 18.18 16.90 12.30
C LEU A 547 17.60 15.48 12.22
N ALA A 548 17.52 14.88 11.02
CA ALA A 548 17.10 13.48 10.86
C ALA A 548 17.97 12.52 11.69
N GLN A 549 19.30 12.68 11.63
CA GLN A 549 20.26 11.87 12.37
C GLN A 549 20.20 12.08 13.89
N GLU A 550 19.85 13.28 14.35
CA GLU A 550 19.59 13.57 15.75
C GLU A 550 18.44 12.70 16.27
N TYR A 551 17.28 12.73 15.60
CA TYR A 551 16.12 11.92 15.98
C TYR A 551 16.37 10.42 15.78
N ALA A 552 17.06 10.02 14.72
CA ALA A 552 17.43 8.62 14.51
C ALA A 552 18.32 8.08 15.64
N ARG A 553 19.29 8.88 16.13
CA ARG A 553 20.11 8.52 17.29
C ARG A 553 19.28 8.44 18.57
N ARG A 554 18.34 9.35 18.79
CA ARG A 554 17.42 9.32 19.95
C ARG A 554 16.59 8.04 19.95
N ILE A 555 16.00 7.67 18.81
CA ILE A 555 15.24 6.42 18.68
C ILE A 555 16.12 5.22 19.04
N ARG A 556 17.35 5.15 18.51
CA ARG A 556 18.30 4.08 18.87
C ARG A 556 18.68 4.06 20.36
N GLN A 557 18.68 5.21 21.04
CA GLN A 557 18.93 5.27 22.49
C GLN A 557 17.73 4.78 23.30
N ILE A 558 16.50 5.03 22.85
CA ILE A 558 15.27 4.56 23.51
C ILE A 558 15.10 3.04 23.39
N ILE A 559 15.57 2.46 22.27
CA ILE A 559 15.46 1.02 21.99
C ILE A 559 16.52 0.20 22.74
N ARG A 560 17.66 0.81 23.08
CA ARG A 560 18.73 0.18 23.90
C ARG A 560 18.30 0.08 25.35
#